data_AF-A0A6I3T3J8-F1
#
_entry.id   AF-A0A6I3T3J8-F1
#
_cell.length_a   1.000
_cell.length_b   1.000
_cell.length_c   1.000
_cell.angle_alpha   90.00
_cell.angle_beta   90.00
_cell.angle_gamma   90.00
#
_symmetry.space_group_name_H-M   'P 1'
#
loop_
_entity.id
_entity.type
_entity.pdbx_description
1 polymer ?
#
loop_
_entity_poly.entity_id
_entity_poly.type
_entity_poly.pdbx_seq_one_letter_code
_entity_poly.pdbx_strand_id
1 'polypeptide(L)'
;MSPSRASPPFDIWLLVFPGFLLLDAAGPIQVFASANDEARDAGLPPPYRIHLVADGGGAITSSAGVAMLAAPLPRRGIPGGTLIVAGGGGADL
;
A
#
# COMPACT_ATOMS: atom_id res chain seq x y z
N MET A 1 3.27 -6.53 -35.51
CA MET A 1 3.33 -5.55 -34.40
C MET A 1 4.17 -6.17 -33.31
N SER A 2 5.28 -5.54 -32.90
CA SER A 2 6.01 -5.99 -31.71
C SER A 2 5.17 -5.70 -30.47
N PRO A 3 5.06 -6.61 -29.50
CA PRO A 3 4.34 -6.33 -28.26
C PRO A 3 4.99 -5.12 -27.58
N SER A 4 4.19 -4.10 -27.26
CA SER A 4 4.63 -3.00 -26.41
C SER A 4 5.13 -3.58 -25.09
N ARG A 5 6.36 -3.25 -24.69
CA ARG A 5 6.89 -3.66 -23.39
C ARG A 5 5.94 -3.12 -22.32
N ALA A 6 5.39 -4.01 -21.49
CA ALA A 6 4.58 -3.59 -20.36
C ALA A 6 5.40 -2.64 -19.48
N SER A 7 4.87 -1.45 -19.22
CA SER A 7 5.44 -0.52 -18.26
C SER A 7 5.49 -1.19 -16.87
N PRO A 8 6.52 -0.91 -16.05
CA PRO A 8 6.54 -1.40 -14.68
C PRO A 8 5.32 -0.87 -13.91
N PRO A 9 4.76 -1.64 -12.97
CA PRO A 9 3.64 -1.18 -12.17
C PRO A 9 4.06 0.02 -11.31
N PHE A 10 3.14 0.94 -11.10
CA PHE A 10 3.31 2.12 -10.26
C PHE A 10 3.21 1.72 -8.78
N ASP A 11 4.20 2.12 -7.98
CA ASP A 11 4.26 1.75 -6.56
C ASP A 11 3.34 2.63 -5.70
N ILE A 12 2.53 1.98 -4.87
CA ILE A 12 1.68 2.59 -3.85
C ILE A 12 2.20 2.13 -2.49
N TRP A 13 2.65 3.07 -1.68
CA TRP A 13 3.17 2.85 -0.35
C TRP A 13 2.11 3.26 0.66
N LEU A 14 1.64 2.32 1.46
CA LEU A 14 0.68 2.57 2.53
C LEU A 14 1.40 2.45 3.87
N LEU A 15 1.56 3.58 4.55
CA LEU A 15 2.19 3.65 5.87
C LEU A 15 1.13 3.48 6.97
N VAL A 16 1.35 2.49 7.82
CA VAL A 16 0.60 2.27 9.07
C VAL A 16 1.53 2.39 10.29
N PHE A 17 0.94 2.77 11.43
CA PHE A 17 1.61 2.95 12.72
C PHE A 17 0.67 2.49 13.84
N PRO A 18 1.16 2.18 15.06
CA PRO A 18 0.29 1.77 16.16
C PRO A 18 -0.88 2.72 16.37
N GLY A 19 -2.11 2.19 16.41
CA GLY A 19 -3.32 3.02 16.56
C GLY A 19 -3.90 3.60 15.28
N PHE A 20 -3.37 3.26 14.10
CA PHE A 20 -3.96 3.66 12.81
C PHE A 20 -5.45 3.28 12.69
N LEU A 21 -6.20 4.03 11.89
CA LEU A 21 -7.59 3.71 11.53
C LEU A 21 -7.59 2.59 10.49
N LEU A 22 -8.23 1.46 10.81
CA LEU A 22 -8.19 0.25 9.97
C LEU A 22 -8.70 0.51 8.54
N LEU A 23 -9.78 1.29 8.38
CA LEU A 23 -10.36 1.58 7.08
C LEU A 23 -9.50 2.54 6.24
N ASP A 24 -8.69 3.38 6.87
CA ASP A 24 -7.78 4.27 6.16
C ASP A 24 -6.61 3.50 5.53
N ALA A 25 -6.30 2.31 6.05
CA ALA A 25 -5.39 1.37 5.41
C ALA A 25 -6.12 0.48 4.41
N ALA A 26 -7.17 -0.21 4.85
CA ALA A 26 -7.88 -1.20 4.03
C ALA A 26 -8.55 -0.58 2.81
N GLY A 27 -9.09 0.64 2.92
CA GLY A 27 -9.77 1.35 1.84
C GLY A 27 -8.87 1.56 0.62
N PRO A 28 -7.76 2.32 0.74
CA PRO A 28 -6.82 2.49 -0.36
C PRO A 28 -6.26 1.16 -0.89
N ILE A 29 -5.90 0.20 -0.02
CA ILE A 29 -5.46 -1.13 -0.47
C ILE A 29 -6.48 -1.75 -1.43
N GLN A 30 -7.75 -1.76 -1.02
CA GLN A 30 -8.80 -2.39 -1.81
C GLN A 30 -9.06 -1.64 -3.11
N VAL A 31 -8.98 -0.31 -3.13
CA VAL A 31 -9.12 0.49 -4.37
C VAL A 31 -8.07 0.08 -5.40
N PHE A 32 -6.80 0.01 -5.01
CA PHE A 32 -5.73 -0.36 -5.95
C PHE A 32 -5.77 -1.86 -6.32
N ALA A 33 -6.21 -2.72 -5.41
CA ALA A 33 -6.43 -4.14 -5.69
C ALA A 33 -7.54 -4.33 -6.73
N SER A 34 -8.69 -3.68 -6.55
CA SER A 34 -9.79 -3.68 -7.51
C SER A 34 -9.36 -3.12 -8.86
N ALA A 35 -8.61 -2.01 -8.91
CA ALA A 35 -8.11 -1.49 -10.17
C ALA A 35 -7.14 -2.47 -10.89
N ASN A 36 -6.37 -3.25 -10.13
CA ASN A 36 -5.55 -4.33 -10.70
C ASN A 36 -6.40 -5.47 -11.25
N ASP A 37 -7.52 -5.80 -10.62
CA ASP A 37 -8.43 -6.84 -11.09
C ASP A 37 -9.15 -6.41 -12.37
N GLU A 38 -9.65 -5.17 -12.43
CA GLU A 38 -10.24 -4.60 -13.65
C GLU A 38 -9.26 -4.58 -14.83
N ALA A 39 -7.98 -4.28 -14.57
CA ALA A 39 -6.95 -4.35 -15.61
C ALA A 39 -6.74 -5.79 -16.11
N ARG A 40 -6.73 -6.78 -15.22
CA ARG A 40 -6.60 -8.20 -15.60
C ARG A 40 -7.80 -8.66 -16.42
N ASP A 41 -9.01 -8.28 -16.02
CA ASP A 41 -10.25 -8.61 -16.74
C ASP A 41 -10.26 -8.01 -18.16
N ALA A 42 -9.64 -6.84 -18.32
CA ALA A 42 -9.41 -6.20 -19.62
C ALA A 42 -8.22 -6.78 -20.43
N GLY A 43 -7.53 -7.81 -19.93
CA GLY A 43 -6.35 -8.41 -20.57
C GLY A 43 -5.09 -7.53 -20.51
N LEU A 44 -5.05 -6.57 -19.58
CA LEU A 44 -3.93 -5.65 -19.36
C LEU A 44 -3.07 -6.10 -18.16
N PRO A 45 -1.78 -5.72 -18.11
CA PRO A 45 -0.97 -5.93 -16.92
C PRO A 45 -1.51 -5.11 -15.73
N PRO A 46 -1.38 -5.61 -14.48
CA PRO A 46 -1.82 -4.88 -13.30
C PRO A 46 -1.01 -3.58 -13.14
N PRO A 47 -1.66 -2.39 -13.08
CA PRO A 47 -0.97 -1.11 -13.05
C PRO A 47 -0.31 -0.78 -11.72
N TYR A 48 -0.69 -1.40 -10.60
CA TYR A 48 -0.23 -1.01 -9.26
C TYR A 48 0.49 -2.12 -8.50
N ARG A 49 1.59 -1.76 -7.82
CA ARG A 49 2.22 -2.58 -6.78
C ARG A 49 1.97 -1.94 -5.42
N ILE A 50 1.29 -2.66 -4.53
CA ILE A 50 0.88 -2.15 -3.22
C ILE A 50 1.88 -2.64 -2.16
N HIS A 51 2.41 -1.72 -1.37
CA HIS A 51 3.34 -1.98 -0.28
C HIS A 51 2.71 -1.51 1.03
N LEU A 52 2.36 -2.43 1.93
CA LEU A 52 1.99 -2.09 3.30
C LEU A 52 3.28 -2.00 4.14
N VAL A 53 3.56 -0.82 4.67
CA VAL A 53 4.82 -0.52 5.36
C VAL A 53 4.60 0.13 6.73
N ALA A 54 5.57 -0.05 7.62
CA ALA A 54 5.60 0.56 8.95
C ALA A 54 7.05 0.83 9.37
N ASP A 55 7.24 1.69 10.38
CA ASP A 55 8.56 1.82 11.00
C ASP A 55 8.99 0.49 11.63
N GLY A 56 10.20 0.03 11.31
CA GLY A 56 10.71 -1.30 11.70
C GLY A 56 10.00 -2.52 11.09
N GLY A 57 8.77 -2.37 10.59
CA GLY A 57 7.92 -3.45 10.09
C GLY A 57 7.30 -4.30 11.22
N GLY A 58 6.62 -5.39 10.84
CA GLY A 58 6.00 -6.32 11.78
C GLY A 58 4.48 -6.17 11.91
N ALA A 59 3.91 -6.73 12.96
CA ALA A 59 2.47 -6.69 13.22
C ALA A 59 2.10 -5.35 13.87
N ILE A 60 1.36 -4.51 13.15
CA ILE A 60 0.94 -3.19 13.61
C ILE A 60 -0.55 -3.25 13.96
N THR A 61 -0.88 -2.91 15.21
CA THR A 61 -2.26 -2.99 15.71
C THR A 61 -3.00 -1.69 15.45
N SER A 62 -4.14 -1.76 14.77
CA SER A 62 -5.05 -0.63 14.55
C SER A 62 -5.78 -0.23 15.82
N SER A 63 -6.38 0.97 15.82
CA SER A 63 -7.31 1.41 16.88
C SER A 63 -8.53 0.50 17.06
N ALA A 64 -8.85 -0.34 16.06
CA ALA A 64 -9.91 -1.34 16.14
C ALA A 64 -9.46 -2.68 16.76
N GLY A 65 -8.20 -2.78 17.22
CA GLY A 65 -7.64 -4.01 17.81
C GLY A 65 -7.23 -5.08 16.80
N VAL A 66 -7.37 -4.82 15.50
CA VAL A 66 -6.92 -5.73 14.43
C VAL A 66 -5.49 -5.39 14.07
N ALA A 67 -4.62 -6.41 14.00
CA ALA A 67 -3.24 -6.26 13.57
C ALA A 67 -3.06 -6.57 12.08
N MET A 68 -2.27 -5.75 11.38
CA MET A 68 -1.84 -6.00 10.01
C MET A 68 -0.32 -6.22 9.96
N LEU A 69 0.12 -7.19 9.17
CA LEU A 69 1.55 -7.44 8.97
C LEU A 69 2.11 -6.50 7.90
N ALA A 70 3.04 -5.63 8.29
CA ALA A 70 3.67 -4.64 7.43
C ALA A 70 5.16 -4.95 7.19
N ALA A 71 5.65 -4.61 6.01
CA ALA A 71 7.08 -4.60 5.70
C ALA A 71 7.77 -3.38 6.36
N PRO A 72 9.09 -3.45 6.62
CA PRO A 72 9.82 -2.29 7.12
C PRO A 72 9.87 -1.17 6.07
N LEU A 73 9.76 0.07 6.53
CA LEU A 73 9.97 1.25 5.70
C LEU A 73 11.39 1.24 5.06
N PRO A 74 11.54 1.54 3.76
CA PRO A 74 12.86 1.62 3.14
C PRO A 74 13.74 2.72 3.77
N ARG A 75 14.92 2.34 4.29
CA ARG A 75 15.85 3.27 4.96
C ARG A 75 16.40 4.41 4.09
N ARG A 76 16.39 4.25 2.76
CA ARG A 76 16.92 5.23 1.80
C ARG A 76 15.82 6.14 1.21
N GLY A 77 14.64 6.16 1.83
CA GLY A 77 13.46 6.81 1.31
C GLY A 77 12.70 5.95 0.31
N ILE A 78 11.50 6.40 -0.04
CA ILE A 78 10.59 5.70 -0.94
C ILE A 78 11.00 5.97 -2.40
N PRO A 79 11.33 4.93 -3.20
CA PRO A 79 11.71 5.10 -4.58
C PRO A 79 10.49 5.40 -5.45
N GLY A 80 10.14 6.68 -5.60
CA GLY A 80 9.02 7.12 -6.43
C GLY A 80 7.66 6.53 -6.03
N GLY A 81 6.63 6.80 -6.83
CA GLY A 81 5.27 6.35 -6.55
C GLY A 81 4.48 7.31 -5.66
N THR A 82 3.47 6.79 -4.99
CA THR A 82 2.62 7.55 -4.06
C THR A 82 2.72 6.97 -2.65
N LEU A 83 2.97 7.84 -1.67
CA LEU A 83 2.85 7.51 -0.25
C LEU A 83 1.46 7.95 0.25
N ILE A 84 0.75 7.01 0.86
CA ILE A 84 -0.51 7.22 1.58
C ILE A 84 -0.23 6.88 3.04
N VAL A 85 -0.56 7.80 3.94
CA VAL A 85 -0.43 7.59 5.39
C VAL A 85 -1.83 7.36 5.93
N ALA A 86 -2.04 6.24 6.61
CA ALA A 86 -3.32 5.98 7.27
C ALA A 86 -3.57 7.03 8.36
N GLY A 87 -4.82 7.47 8.53
CA GLY A 87 -5.18 8.35 9.64
C GLY A 87 -5.12 7.62 10.98
N GLY A 88 -5.22 8.38 12.08
CA GLY A 88 -5.19 7.85 13.44
C GLY A 88 -4.89 8.94 14.47
N GLY A 89 -5.56 8.87 15.62
CA GLY A 89 -5.24 9.73 16.77
C GLY A 89 -4.13 9.08 17.60
N GLY A 90 -2.94 9.69 17.60
CA GLY A 90 -1.76 9.14 18.28
C GLY A 90 -0.52 9.01 17.38
N ALA A 91 -0.48 9.70 16.25
CA ALA A 91 0.70 9.81 15.40
C ALA A 91 1.79 10.65 16.09
N ASP A 92 2.38 10.12 17.16
CA ASP A 92 3.74 10.47 17.55
C ASP A 92 4.66 9.72 16.55
N LEU A 93 4.71 10.22 15.31
CA LEU A 93 5.68 9.80 14.28
C LEU A 93 7.06 10.40 14.56
#